data_AF-A0A814PGX2-F1
#
_entry.id   AF-A0A814PGX2-F1
#
_cell.length_a   1.000
_cell.length_b   1.000
_cell.length_c   1.000
_cell.angle_alpha   90.00
_cell.angle_beta   90.00
_cell.angle_gamma   90.00
#
_symmetry.space_group_name_H-M   'P 1'
#
loop_
_entity.id
_entity.type
_entity.pdbx_description
1 polymer ?
#
loop_
_entity_poly.entity_id
_entity_poly.type
_entity_poly.pdbx_seq_one_letter_code
_entity_poly.pdbx_strand_id
1 'polypeptide(L)'
;MHPGGHWFPSRCQAEQRIAIIICYRNREQHFKMLLGNLHPFLQQQQLDYTIFLVNQHGQESFNRGELFNIGFIEAQKYYPFTCFIFHDVDLLPEDIRNIYTCTDQPRHMSSAMDKFDYKLIYPKFFGGVTAFSTDDFLGTNGYSNVYWGWGGEDDDMYSRVVYKLKKSIIRYPIEIARYKMILSNKHISAPVNPHRFEILHSQYDFGLDVRPKPGDGICADATWARIGTTVAGGNGVGDGLNQLDQPFGLFVDENQTVYVADFANHRIVKWIRDATSGQLVAGGNGADDHSNQLYYPSDVVVEQDGTLYISDSYNFRVQKWFRDAQSGQTVIKKYFCS
;
A
#
# COMPACT_ATOMS: atom_id res chain seq x y z
N MET A 1 4.32 23.23 -21.80
CA MET A 1 3.97 22.40 -20.63
C MET A 1 2.52 22.68 -20.31
N HIS A 2 1.72 21.64 -20.12
CA HIS A 2 0.31 21.77 -19.77
C HIS A 2 0.15 21.95 -18.25
N PRO A 3 -0.99 22.49 -17.77
CA PRO A 3 -1.31 22.48 -16.36
C PRO A 3 -1.15 21.09 -15.73
N GLY A 4 -0.73 21.04 -14.46
CA GLY A 4 -0.47 19.77 -13.77
C GLY A 4 0.88 19.11 -14.06
N GLY A 5 1.80 19.79 -14.79
CA GLY A 5 3.14 19.27 -15.05
C GLY A 5 3.19 18.18 -16.12
N HIS A 6 2.17 18.12 -16.99
CA HIS A 6 2.09 17.20 -18.11
C HIS A 6 2.76 17.77 -19.37
N TRP A 7 3.50 16.94 -20.10
CA TRP A 7 4.12 17.31 -21.37
C TRP A 7 4.27 16.11 -22.29
N PHE A 8 4.09 16.34 -23.60
CA PHE A 8 4.32 15.37 -24.67
C PHE A 8 4.85 16.10 -25.92
N PRO A 9 5.58 15.42 -26.81
CA PRO A 9 6.07 16.01 -28.05
C PRO A 9 4.93 16.31 -29.03
N SER A 10 5.04 17.43 -29.76
CA SER A 10 4.01 17.86 -30.73
C SER A 10 4.20 17.31 -32.15
N ARG A 11 5.36 16.73 -32.44
CA ARG A 11 5.77 16.30 -33.80
C ARG A 11 5.96 14.79 -33.94
N CYS A 12 5.83 14.04 -32.85
CA CYS A 12 5.94 12.59 -32.82
C CYS A 12 5.09 12.05 -31.66
N GLN A 13 4.93 10.73 -31.62
CA GLN A 13 4.25 10.05 -30.53
C GLN A 13 5.30 9.32 -29.67
N ALA A 14 5.28 9.57 -28.37
CA ALA A 14 6.12 8.83 -27.44
C ALA A 14 5.63 7.39 -27.29
N GLU A 15 6.54 6.43 -27.20
CA GLU A 15 6.21 5.00 -27.05
C GLU A 15 5.62 4.66 -25.68
N GLN A 16 6.03 5.40 -24.65
CA GLN A 16 5.63 5.16 -23.26
C GLN A 16 5.00 6.43 -22.67
N ARG A 17 4.00 6.20 -21.82
CA ARG A 17 3.35 7.24 -21.01
C ARG A 17 3.88 7.13 -19.60
N ILE A 18 4.57 8.17 -19.13
CA ILE A 18 5.42 8.10 -17.94
C ILE A 18 4.85 8.92 -16.79
N ALA A 19 4.63 8.29 -15.65
CA ALA A 19 4.37 8.97 -14.40
C ALA A 19 5.66 9.07 -13.58
N ILE A 20 6.06 10.28 -13.20
CA ILE A 20 7.21 10.51 -12.33
C ILE A 20 6.67 10.86 -10.94
N ILE A 21 6.84 9.94 -10.00
CA ILE A 21 6.33 10.04 -8.63
C ILE A 21 7.44 10.56 -7.72
N ILE A 22 7.23 11.74 -7.14
CA ILE A 22 8.20 12.40 -6.26
C ILE A 22 7.63 12.45 -4.84
N CYS A 23 8.25 11.73 -3.92
CA CYS A 23 7.91 11.79 -2.50
C CYS A 23 8.44 13.08 -1.86
N TYR A 24 7.60 13.77 -1.09
CA TYR A 24 7.91 15.11 -0.62
C TYR A 24 7.39 15.38 0.79
N ARG A 25 8.19 16.11 1.58
CA ARG A 25 7.77 16.81 2.79
C ARG A 25 8.76 17.91 3.14
N ASN A 26 8.31 19.16 3.21
CA ASN A 26 9.11 20.31 3.65
C ASN A 26 10.46 20.50 2.90
N ARG A 27 10.47 20.25 1.58
CA ARG A 27 11.68 20.26 0.73
C ARG A 27 11.64 21.29 -0.40
N GLU A 28 10.97 22.42 -0.20
CA GLU A 28 10.61 23.37 -1.27
C GLU A 28 11.80 23.81 -2.13
N GLN A 29 12.96 24.09 -1.52
CA GLN A 29 14.17 24.47 -2.26
C GLN A 29 14.68 23.35 -3.17
N HIS A 30 14.68 22.10 -2.68
CA HIS A 30 15.10 20.94 -3.48
C HIS A 30 14.13 20.72 -4.62
N PHE A 31 12.83 20.82 -4.34
CA PHE A 31 11.80 20.64 -5.36
C PHE A 31 11.88 21.69 -6.48
N LYS A 32 12.13 22.96 -6.13
CA LYS A 32 12.34 24.03 -7.13
C LYS A 32 13.57 23.75 -7.99
N MET A 33 14.69 23.34 -7.38
CA MET A 33 15.90 22.96 -8.11
C MET A 33 15.66 21.74 -9.00
N LEU A 34 14.95 20.73 -8.50
CA LEU A 34 14.60 19.54 -9.26
C LEU A 34 13.78 19.89 -10.49
N LEU A 35 12.65 20.60 -10.34
CA LEU A 35 11.80 20.94 -11.48
C LEU A 35 12.52 21.82 -12.52
N GLY A 36 13.36 22.75 -12.06
CA GLY A 36 14.14 23.62 -12.94
C GLY A 36 15.13 22.87 -13.84
N ASN A 37 15.61 21.70 -13.41
CA ASN A 37 16.55 20.87 -14.16
C ASN A 37 15.86 19.70 -14.88
N LEU A 38 14.90 19.05 -14.21
CA LEU A 38 14.26 17.84 -14.69
C LEU A 38 13.33 18.11 -15.88
N HIS A 39 12.57 19.20 -15.88
CA HIS A 39 11.66 19.48 -17.00
C HIS A 39 12.40 19.64 -18.34
N PRO A 40 13.44 20.51 -18.47
CA PRO A 40 14.23 20.59 -19.69
C PRO A 40 14.87 19.26 -20.09
N PHE A 41 15.36 18.50 -19.10
CA PHE A 41 15.97 17.19 -19.31
C PHE A 41 15.00 16.20 -19.96
N LEU A 42 13.78 16.06 -19.41
CA LEU A 42 12.75 15.16 -19.93
C LEU A 42 12.22 15.59 -21.30
N GLN A 43 12.09 16.89 -21.54
CA GLN A 43 11.61 17.43 -22.82
C GLN A 43 12.59 17.16 -23.96
N GLN A 44 13.90 17.23 -23.69
CA GLN A 44 14.93 16.84 -24.66
C GLN A 44 14.84 15.37 -25.06
N GLN A 45 14.32 14.51 -24.17
CA GLN A 45 14.11 13.09 -24.44
C GLN A 45 12.80 12.78 -25.20
N GLN A 46 11.98 13.80 -25.54
CA GLN A 46 10.74 13.64 -26.31
C GLN A 46 9.73 12.66 -25.67
N LEU A 47 9.61 12.68 -24.34
CA LEU A 47 8.75 11.80 -23.56
C LEU A 47 7.30 12.31 -23.45
N ASP A 48 6.31 11.42 -23.31
CA ASP A 48 4.99 11.75 -22.76
C ASP A 48 5.05 11.49 -21.25
N TYR A 49 5.09 12.56 -20.44
CA TYR A 49 5.25 12.44 -19.00
C TYR A 49 4.36 13.38 -18.19
N THR A 50 4.11 12.98 -16.95
CA THR A 50 3.51 13.83 -15.90
C THR A 50 4.28 13.68 -14.60
N ILE A 51 4.54 14.79 -13.91
CA ILE A 51 5.18 14.79 -12.59
C ILE A 51 4.12 14.87 -11.49
N PHE A 52 4.12 13.89 -10.60
CA PHE A 52 3.26 13.84 -9.42
C PHE A 52 4.09 14.11 -8.16
N LEU A 53 3.74 15.19 -7.45
CA LEU A 53 4.32 15.47 -6.13
C LEU A 53 3.42 14.89 -5.05
N VAL A 54 3.89 13.87 -4.34
CA VAL A 54 3.16 13.22 -3.25
C VAL A 54 3.65 13.77 -1.92
N ASN A 55 2.88 14.69 -1.34
CA ASN A 55 3.24 15.40 -0.11
C ASN A 55 2.71 14.67 1.13
N GLN A 56 3.59 14.27 2.05
CA GLN A 56 3.19 13.73 3.35
C GLN A 56 2.93 14.85 4.35
N HIS A 57 1.69 14.95 4.83
CA HIS A 57 1.32 15.84 5.93
C HIS A 57 1.55 15.17 7.30
N GLY A 58 1.70 15.97 8.36
CA GLY A 58 1.79 15.49 9.74
C GLY A 58 3.22 15.44 10.29
N GLN A 59 3.34 14.96 11.53
CA GLN A 59 4.61 14.92 12.28
C GLN A 59 5.22 13.51 12.37
N GLU A 60 4.52 12.51 11.84
CA GLU A 60 4.99 11.12 11.80
C GLU A 60 6.33 11.00 11.06
N SER A 61 7.02 9.87 11.23
CA SER A 61 8.19 9.57 10.40
C SER A 61 7.84 9.58 8.90
N PHE A 62 8.79 9.93 8.06
CA PHE A 62 8.57 9.93 6.61
C PHE A 62 8.45 8.50 6.10
N ASN A 63 7.43 8.20 5.29
CA ASN A 63 7.22 6.88 4.69
C ASN A 63 7.34 6.96 3.18
N ARG A 64 8.54 6.68 2.67
CA ARG A 64 8.85 6.80 1.25
C ARG A 64 8.09 5.77 0.40
N GLY A 65 8.01 4.52 0.88
CA GLY A 65 7.33 3.43 0.17
C GLY A 65 5.83 3.66 0.03
N GLU A 66 5.17 4.08 1.11
CA GLU A 66 3.73 4.38 1.10
C GLU A 66 3.39 5.54 0.16
N LEU A 67 4.20 6.61 0.16
CA LEU A 67 4.00 7.74 -0.75
C LEU A 67 4.17 7.33 -2.23
N PHE A 68 5.11 6.43 -2.54
CA PHE A 68 5.23 5.88 -3.90
C PHE A 68 4.00 5.07 -4.30
N ASN A 69 3.46 4.24 -3.39
CA ASN A 69 2.23 3.50 -3.62
C ASN A 69 1.03 4.42 -3.86
N ILE A 70 0.86 5.46 -3.03
CA ILE A 70 -0.19 6.48 -3.20
C ILE A 70 -0.04 7.15 -4.56
N GLY A 71 1.17 7.58 -4.91
CA GLY A 71 1.44 8.23 -6.20
C GLY A 71 1.13 7.35 -7.40
N PHE A 72 1.46 6.05 -7.32
CA PHE A 72 1.09 5.08 -8.35
C PHE A 72 -0.44 4.98 -8.53
N ILE A 73 -1.17 4.80 -7.43
CA ILE A 73 -2.63 4.64 -7.45
C ILE A 73 -3.32 5.91 -7.98
N GLU A 74 -2.90 7.09 -7.51
CA GLU A 74 -3.51 8.36 -7.94
C GLU A 74 -3.17 8.71 -9.39
N ALA A 75 -1.93 8.46 -9.84
CA ALA A 75 -1.54 8.72 -11.22
C ALA A 75 -2.36 7.87 -12.22
N GLN A 76 -2.65 6.61 -11.89
CA GLN A 76 -3.46 5.73 -12.73
C GLN A 76 -4.89 6.24 -12.95
N LYS A 77 -5.44 7.04 -12.04
CA LYS A 77 -6.77 7.67 -12.22
C LYS A 77 -6.75 8.81 -13.25
N TYR A 78 -5.59 9.41 -13.48
CA TYR A 78 -5.45 10.60 -14.31
C TYR A 78 -5.21 10.27 -15.79
N TYR A 79 -4.35 9.28 -16.07
CA TYR A 79 -3.93 8.93 -17.41
C TYR A 79 -3.41 7.48 -17.43
N PRO A 80 -3.55 6.72 -18.54
CA PRO A 80 -3.15 5.32 -18.59
C PRO A 80 -1.63 5.16 -18.74
N PHE A 81 -0.89 5.57 -17.72
CA PHE A 81 0.57 5.46 -17.67
C PHE A 81 1.01 4.01 -17.81
N THR A 82 2.05 3.78 -18.61
CA THR A 82 2.65 2.46 -18.84
C THR A 82 3.99 2.30 -18.11
N CYS A 83 4.61 3.42 -17.74
CA CYS A 83 5.90 3.47 -17.05
C CYS A 83 5.82 4.39 -15.82
N PHE A 84 6.42 3.94 -14.71
CA PHE A 84 6.49 4.68 -13.45
C PHE A 84 7.94 4.89 -13.05
N ILE A 85 8.30 6.13 -12.76
CA ILE A 85 9.60 6.51 -12.23
C ILE A 85 9.41 7.02 -10.81
N PHE A 86 9.96 6.29 -9.85
CA PHE A 86 9.96 6.66 -8.44
C PHE A 86 11.23 7.43 -8.13
N HIS A 87 11.10 8.65 -7.64
CA HIS A 87 12.17 9.64 -7.70
C HIS A 87 12.31 10.41 -6.40
N ASP A 88 13.52 10.40 -5.82
CA ASP A 88 13.84 11.24 -4.67
C ASP A 88 13.94 12.72 -5.08
N VAL A 89 13.43 13.62 -4.25
CA VAL A 89 13.35 15.06 -4.58
C VAL A 89 14.72 15.74 -4.70
N ASP A 90 15.79 15.12 -4.20
CA ASP A 90 17.13 15.68 -4.09
C ASP A 90 18.14 15.06 -5.06
N LEU A 91 17.72 14.29 -6.06
CA LEU A 91 18.60 13.68 -7.06
C LEU A 91 18.41 14.34 -8.43
N LEU A 92 19.50 14.75 -9.09
CA LEU A 92 19.48 15.32 -10.44
C LEU A 92 20.26 14.42 -11.40
N PRO A 93 19.68 13.96 -12.53
CA PRO A 93 20.43 13.21 -13.52
C PRO A 93 21.47 14.11 -14.20
N GLU A 94 22.67 13.59 -14.44
CA GLU A 94 23.77 14.37 -15.04
C GLU A 94 23.94 14.13 -16.55
N ASP A 95 23.49 12.99 -17.07
CA ASP A 95 23.70 12.60 -18.47
C ASP A 95 22.39 12.34 -19.20
N ILE A 96 22.17 13.04 -20.32
CA ILE A 96 20.93 12.95 -21.11
C ILE A 96 20.67 11.56 -21.70
N ARG A 97 21.69 10.71 -21.81
CA ARG A 97 21.58 9.30 -22.24
C ARG A 97 20.94 8.42 -21.17
N ASN A 98 20.76 8.93 -19.94
CA ASN A 98 19.95 8.31 -18.92
C ASN A 98 18.47 8.54 -19.23
N ILE A 99 17.94 7.81 -20.21
CA ILE A 99 16.58 8.00 -20.71
C ILE A 99 15.57 7.67 -19.59
N TYR A 100 14.61 8.55 -19.33
CA TYR A 100 13.55 8.38 -18.33
C TYR A 100 12.40 7.53 -18.87
N THR A 101 12.72 6.30 -19.25
CA THR A 101 11.77 5.28 -19.71
C THR A 101 11.98 3.97 -18.94
N CYS A 102 10.98 3.10 -19.04
CA CYS A 102 11.01 1.76 -18.50
C CYS A 102 11.59 0.78 -19.51
N THR A 103 12.19 -0.28 -19.00
CA THR A 103 12.72 -1.42 -19.77
C THR A 103 11.91 -2.68 -19.48
N ASP A 104 12.20 -3.80 -20.15
CA ASP A 104 11.54 -5.10 -19.92
C ASP A 104 11.73 -5.65 -18.49
N GLN A 105 12.66 -5.07 -17.74
CA GLN A 105 12.93 -5.37 -16.35
C GLN A 105 13.01 -4.07 -15.53
N PRO A 106 12.75 -4.12 -14.20
CA PRO A 106 12.90 -2.98 -13.32
C PRO A 106 14.31 -2.39 -13.39
N ARG A 107 14.38 -1.06 -13.40
CA ARG A 107 15.63 -0.32 -13.66
C ARG A 107 16.01 0.53 -12.46
N HIS A 108 17.27 0.42 -12.05
CA HIS A 108 17.89 1.31 -11.08
C HIS A 108 18.59 2.44 -11.84
N MET A 109 17.98 3.62 -11.84
CA MET A 109 18.43 4.75 -12.65
C MET A 109 19.60 5.48 -11.99
N SER A 110 19.57 5.63 -10.67
CA SER A 110 20.59 6.35 -9.88
C SER A 110 21.66 5.43 -9.28
N SER A 111 22.22 4.53 -10.09
CA SER A 111 23.25 3.59 -9.61
C SER A 111 24.63 4.20 -9.37
N ALA A 112 24.85 5.45 -9.80
CA ALA A 112 26.10 6.18 -9.62
C ALA A 112 25.80 7.59 -9.08
N MET A 113 25.75 7.76 -7.76
CA MET A 113 25.52 9.07 -7.13
C MET A 113 26.84 9.71 -6.70
N ASP A 114 26.97 11.03 -6.88
CA ASP A 114 28.16 11.80 -6.52
C ASP A 114 28.53 11.68 -5.03
N LYS A 115 27.52 11.63 -4.14
CA LYS A 115 27.69 11.41 -2.69
C LYS A 115 28.46 10.14 -2.35
N PHE A 116 28.44 9.14 -3.23
CA PHE A 116 29.13 7.87 -3.06
C PHE A 116 30.27 7.71 -4.08
N ASP A 117 30.87 8.82 -4.53
CA ASP A 117 31.97 8.82 -5.50
C ASP A 117 31.61 8.06 -6.79
N TYR A 118 30.35 8.20 -7.22
CA TYR A 118 29.73 7.50 -8.35
C TYR A 118 29.80 5.98 -8.27
N LYS A 119 30.08 5.40 -7.11
CA LYS A 119 30.10 3.96 -6.88
C LYS A 119 28.76 3.50 -6.35
N LEU A 120 28.35 2.31 -6.80
CA LEU A 120 27.20 1.62 -6.22
C LEU A 120 27.52 1.27 -4.77
N ILE A 121 26.62 1.64 -3.85
CA ILE A 121 26.83 1.52 -2.41
C ILE A 121 27.09 0.06 -2.00
N TYR A 122 26.27 -0.85 -2.51
CA TYR A 122 26.41 -2.31 -2.40
C TYR A 122 25.58 -3.00 -3.49
N PRO A 123 25.85 -4.27 -3.85
CA PRO A 123 25.22 -4.91 -5.02
C PRO A 123 23.69 -4.90 -5.04
N LYS A 124 23.05 -5.03 -3.86
CA LYS A 124 21.60 -5.07 -3.68
C LYS A 124 20.93 -3.69 -3.59
N PHE A 125 21.69 -2.60 -3.57
CA PHE A 125 21.14 -1.26 -3.39
C PHE A 125 20.19 -0.88 -4.55
N PHE A 126 18.97 -0.45 -4.23
CA PHE A 126 17.92 -0.11 -5.19
C PHE A 126 17.14 1.15 -4.79
N GLY A 127 17.83 2.11 -4.16
CA GLY A 127 17.27 3.39 -3.71
C GLY A 127 17.46 4.54 -4.72
N GLY A 128 17.05 5.75 -4.33
CA GLY A 128 17.18 6.94 -5.17
C GLY A 128 16.10 7.06 -6.25
N VAL A 129 16.45 6.75 -7.49
CA VAL A 129 15.59 6.81 -8.67
C VAL A 129 15.48 5.44 -9.32
N THR A 130 14.26 4.93 -9.46
CA THR A 130 13.97 3.61 -10.05
C THR A 130 12.83 3.70 -11.05
N ALA A 131 12.79 2.80 -12.03
CA ALA A 131 11.72 2.72 -13.03
C ALA A 131 11.12 1.33 -13.12
N PHE A 132 9.79 1.28 -13.25
CA PHE A 132 8.97 0.08 -13.34
C PHE A 132 7.90 0.22 -14.41
N SER A 133 7.70 -0.82 -15.21
CA SER A 133 6.46 -0.94 -15.96
C SER A 133 5.27 -1.06 -14.99
N THR A 134 4.07 -0.75 -15.47
CA THR A 134 2.85 -0.91 -14.66
C THR A 134 2.70 -2.34 -14.15
N ASP A 135 2.93 -3.32 -15.02
CA ASP A 135 2.82 -4.75 -14.68
C ASP A 135 3.89 -5.19 -13.68
N ASP A 136 5.12 -4.69 -13.80
CA ASP A 136 6.19 -5.04 -12.86
C ASP A 136 5.91 -4.46 -11.47
N PHE A 137 5.43 -3.22 -11.39
CA PHE A 137 5.09 -2.61 -10.10
C PHE A 137 3.89 -3.31 -9.44
N LEU A 138 2.87 -3.67 -10.22
CA LEU A 138 1.75 -4.46 -9.70
C LEU A 138 2.21 -5.86 -9.27
N GLY A 139 3.11 -6.49 -10.03
CA GLY A 139 3.64 -7.80 -9.71
C GLY A 139 4.50 -7.82 -8.44
N THR A 140 5.16 -6.72 -8.06
CA THR A 140 5.81 -6.63 -6.74
C THR A 140 4.80 -6.47 -5.60
N ASN A 141 3.54 -6.16 -5.89
CA ASN A 141 2.55 -5.62 -4.94
C ASN A 141 3.01 -4.29 -4.32
N GLY A 142 3.61 -3.42 -5.15
CA GLY A 142 4.13 -2.13 -4.73
C GLY A 142 5.27 -2.20 -3.71
N TYR A 143 5.63 -1.03 -3.18
CA TYR A 143 6.55 -0.90 -2.05
C TYR A 143 5.89 -1.40 -0.77
N SER A 144 6.69 -1.85 0.20
CA SER A 144 6.21 -2.09 1.56
C SER A 144 5.77 -0.78 2.23
N ASN A 145 4.62 -0.81 2.90
CA ASN A 145 4.08 0.34 3.63
C ASN A 145 4.61 0.46 5.07
N VAL A 146 5.44 -0.48 5.53
CA VAL A 146 5.80 -0.59 6.96
C VAL A 146 7.14 0.08 7.30
N TYR A 147 7.83 0.66 6.32
CA TYR A 147 9.11 1.35 6.51
C TYR A 147 8.91 2.83 6.85
N TRP A 148 8.83 3.10 8.16
CA TRP A 148 8.71 4.46 8.69
C TRP A 148 10.07 4.96 9.17
N GLY A 149 10.57 6.04 8.55
CA GLY A 149 11.92 6.53 8.76
C GLY A 149 12.89 6.00 7.69
N TRP A 150 14.19 6.27 7.87
CA TRP A 150 15.18 5.99 6.83
C TRP A 150 15.65 4.52 6.81
N GLY A 151 15.51 3.90 5.64
CA GLY A 151 16.24 2.73 5.18
C GLY A 151 15.46 1.41 5.21
N GLY A 152 15.79 0.53 4.26
CA GLY A 152 15.32 -0.85 4.17
C GLY A 152 14.17 -1.08 3.19
N GLU A 153 13.43 -0.03 2.82
CA GLU A 153 12.31 -0.12 1.88
C GLU A 153 12.77 -0.38 0.44
N ASP A 154 13.95 0.14 0.09
CA ASP A 154 14.63 -0.07 -1.17
C ASP A 154 15.25 -1.46 -1.29
N ASP A 155 15.81 -1.98 -0.20
CA ASP A 155 16.28 -3.37 -0.09
C ASP A 155 15.12 -4.38 -0.18
N ASP A 156 13.97 -4.06 0.43
CA ASP A 156 12.75 -4.85 0.31
C ASP A 156 12.26 -4.88 -1.15
N MET A 157 12.20 -3.72 -1.80
CA MET A 157 11.83 -3.64 -3.21
C MET A 157 12.81 -4.42 -4.10
N TYR A 158 14.12 -4.35 -3.86
CA TYR A 158 15.10 -5.21 -4.55
C TYR A 158 14.71 -6.68 -4.42
N SER A 159 14.37 -7.13 -3.22
CA SER A 159 13.98 -8.51 -2.94
C SER A 159 12.67 -8.89 -3.64
N ARG A 160 11.68 -8.00 -3.70
CA ARG A 160 10.44 -8.24 -4.46
C ARG A 160 10.73 -8.42 -5.95
N VAL A 161 11.61 -7.61 -6.53
CA VAL A 161 12.02 -7.77 -7.94
C VAL A 161 12.72 -9.11 -8.16
N VAL A 162 13.73 -9.43 -7.36
CA VAL A 162 14.56 -10.62 -7.61
C VAL A 162 13.85 -11.92 -7.24
N TYR A 163 13.18 -11.96 -6.08
CA TYR A 163 12.65 -13.20 -5.54
C TYR A 163 11.18 -13.43 -5.86
N LYS A 164 10.36 -12.38 -5.97
CA LYS A 164 8.93 -12.51 -6.31
C LYS A 164 8.71 -12.44 -7.82
N LEU A 165 9.23 -11.42 -8.50
CA LEU A 165 9.10 -11.33 -9.97
C LEU A 165 10.04 -12.26 -10.74
N LYS A 166 11.09 -12.79 -10.10
CA LYS A 166 12.17 -13.55 -10.77
C LYS A 166 12.84 -12.74 -11.89
N LYS A 167 12.95 -11.42 -11.73
CA LYS A 167 13.60 -10.51 -12.68
C LYS A 167 14.94 -10.02 -12.14
N SER A 168 15.86 -9.69 -13.03
CA SER A 168 17.07 -8.93 -12.67
C SER A 168 16.79 -7.43 -12.68
N ILE A 169 17.71 -6.66 -12.12
CA ILE A 169 17.65 -5.19 -12.11
C ILE A 169 18.61 -4.66 -13.17
N ILE A 170 18.10 -3.80 -14.05
CA ILE A 170 18.91 -3.14 -15.06
C ILE A 170 19.56 -1.90 -14.48
N ARG A 171 20.87 -1.75 -14.72
CA ARG A 171 21.67 -0.56 -14.40
C ARG A 171 22.41 -0.16 -15.65
N TYR A 172 22.39 1.13 -15.97
CA TYR A 172 23.21 1.65 -17.05
C TYR A 172 24.67 1.75 -16.61
N PRO A 173 25.62 1.83 -17.57
CA PRO A 173 27.02 2.11 -17.28
C PRO A 173 27.18 3.36 -16.41
N ILE A 174 28.24 3.38 -15.60
CA ILE A 174 28.52 4.41 -14.59
C ILE A 174 28.59 5.82 -15.20
N GLU A 175 29.04 5.94 -16.45
CA GLU A 175 29.14 7.20 -17.19
C GLU A 175 27.78 7.76 -17.63
N ILE A 176 26.73 6.95 -17.64
CA ILE A 176 25.36 7.36 -17.97
C ILE A 176 24.49 7.45 -16.71
N ALA A 177 24.68 6.55 -15.74
CA ALA A 177 23.84 6.45 -14.55
C ALA A 177 24.15 7.49 -13.46
N ARG A 178 24.83 8.60 -13.82
CA ARG A 178 25.30 9.61 -12.87
C ARG A 178 24.17 10.50 -12.35
N TYR A 179 24.13 10.68 -11.05
CA TYR A 179 23.24 11.61 -10.36
C TYR A 179 24.00 12.50 -9.39
N LYS A 180 23.62 13.78 -9.39
CA LYS A 180 24.03 14.77 -8.41
C LYS A 180 23.01 14.83 -7.28
N MET A 181 23.45 14.61 -6.03
CA MET A 181 22.61 14.89 -4.87
C MET A 181 22.64 16.38 -4.53
N ILE A 182 21.47 16.99 -4.41
CA ILE A 182 21.29 18.37 -3.94
C ILE A 182 21.61 18.40 -2.45
N LEU A 183 22.80 18.92 -2.12
CA LEU A 183 23.21 19.18 -0.75
C LEU A 183 22.54 20.47 -0.23
N SER A 184 22.06 20.41 1.00
CA SER A 184 21.52 21.53 1.74
C SER A 184 22.13 21.49 3.14
N ASN A 185 22.63 22.64 3.59
CA ASN A 185 23.21 22.82 4.93
C ASN A 185 22.21 22.59 6.08
N LYS A 186 20.94 22.31 5.76
CA LYS A 186 19.85 21.98 6.70
C LYS A 186 19.29 20.56 6.50
N HIS A 187 19.98 19.68 5.78
CA HIS A 187 19.55 18.27 5.63
C HIS A 187 19.57 17.57 7.00
N ILE A 188 18.43 17.59 7.67
CA ILE A 188 18.11 16.62 8.71
C ILE A 188 17.59 15.41 7.94
N SER A 189 18.45 14.41 7.73
CA SER A 189 18.00 13.10 7.27
C SER A 189 16.88 12.61 8.17
N ALA A 190 15.87 11.94 7.60
CA ALA A 190 14.87 11.29 8.43
C ALA A 190 15.59 10.37 9.45
N PRO A 191 15.09 10.26 10.69
CA PRO A 191 15.67 9.35 11.67
C PRO A 191 15.80 7.95 11.07
N VAL A 192 16.95 7.32 11.30
CA VAL A 192 17.18 5.94 10.92
C VAL A 192 16.09 5.08 11.55
N ASN A 193 15.41 4.25 10.75
CA ASN A 193 14.51 3.24 11.29
C ASN A 193 15.36 2.16 12.01
N PRO A 194 15.26 2.02 13.34
CA PRO A 194 16.07 1.05 14.08
C PRO A 194 15.69 -0.41 13.74
N HIS A 195 14.46 -0.64 13.28
CA HIS A 195 13.91 -1.97 12.98
C HIS A 195 14.05 -2.37 11.50
N ARG A 196 14.70 -1.55 10.65
CA ARG A 196 14.73 -1.79 9.20
C ARG A 196 15.21 -3.18 8.78
N PHE A 197 16.20 -3.74 9.48
CA PHE A 197 16.71 -5.08 9.19
C PHE A 197 15.80 -6.18 9.74
N GLU A 198 15.17 -5.96 10.89
CA GLU A 198 14.15 -6.89 11.43
C GLU A 198 12.95 -7.00 10.48
N ILE A 199 12.49 -5.86 9.96
CA ILE A 199 11.42 -5.80 8.95
C ILE A 199 11.88 -6.55 7.69
N LEU A 200 13.05 -6.21 7.16
CA LEU A 200 13.59 -6.83 5.95
C LEU A 200 13.72 -8.35 6.09
N HIS A 201 14.18 -8.85 7.24
CA HIS A 201 14.33 -10.29 7.49
C HIS A 201 12.99 -11.00 7.75
N SER A 202 11.99 -10.31 8.30
CA SER A 202 10.66 -10.88 8.54
C SER A 202 9.80 -11.04 7.28
N GLN A 203 10.01 -10.20 6.24
CA GLN A 203 9.23 -10.27 4.99
C GLN A 203 9.57 -11.51 4.13
N TYR A 204 10.59 -12.30 4.51
CA TYR A 204 10.90 -13.58 3.90
C TYR A 204 10.02 -14.74 4.40
N ASP A 205 9.20 -14.50 5.44
CA ASP A 205 8.27 -15.47 6.00
C ASP A 205 6.84 -15.00 5.69
N PHE A 206 6.27 -15.52 4.59
CA PHE A 206 4.91 -15.27 4.08
C PHE A 206 4.60 -13.84 3.62
N GLY A 207 4.53 -13.66 2.29
CA GLY A 207 4.29 -12.39 1.58
C GLY A 207 2.92 -11.73 1.77
N LEU A 208 2.56 -11.46 3.02
CA LEU A 208 1.49 -10.56 3.41
C LEU A 208 2.15 -9.38 4.13
N ASP A 209 1.87 -8.16 3.69
CA ASP A 209 2.31 -6.92 4.33
C ASP A 209 1.46 -6.71 5.61
N VAL A 210 1.59 -7.64 6.58
CA VAL A 210 0.85 -7.64 7.85
C VAL A 210 1.72 -7.04 8.93
N ARG A 211 1.99 -5.74 8.86
CA ARG A 211 2.20 -4.98 10.10
C ARG A 211 1.34 -3.71 10.10
N PRO A 212 0.79 -3.36 11.27
CA PRO A 212 -0.08 -2.21 11.42
C PRO A 212 0.67 -0.90 11.13
N LYS A 213 -0.09 0.13 10.76
CA LYS A 213 0.42 1.48 10.57
C LYS A 213 0.94 2.03 11.92
N PRO A 214 1.99 2.86 11.97
CA PRO A 214 2.33 3.58 13.18
C PRO A 214 1.18 4.50 13.54
N GLY A 215 0.72 4.35 14.78
CA GLY A 215 -0.56 4.86 15.26
C GLY A 215 -1.31 3.80 16.08
N ASP A 216 -1.09 2.52 15.77
CA ASP A 216 -1.80 1.40 16.40
C ASP A 216 -1.16 0.90 17.72
N GLY A 217 -0.03 1.47 18.14
CA GLY A 217 0.60 1.17 19.45
C GLY A 217 1.27 -0.21 19.59
N ILE A 218 1.50 -0.92 18.49
CA ILE A 218 2.16 -2.25 18.50
C ILE A 218 3.64 -2.08 18.12
N CYS A 219 4.54 -2.21 19.10
CA CYS A 219 5.99 -2.11 18.91
C CYS A 219 6.60 -3.37 18.26
N ALA A 220 7.78 -3.27 17.64
CA ALA A 220 8.46 -4.40 16.99
C ALA A 220 8.96 -5.47 17.98
N ASP A 221 9.06 -5.14 19.26
CA ASP A 221 9.33 -6.02 20.39
C ASP A 221 8.05 -6.44 21.14
N ALA A 222 6.87 -6.19 20.55
CA ALA A 222 5.58 -6.57 21.14
C ALA A 222 5.60 -8.08 21.44
N THR A 223 5.79 -8.38 22.72
CA THR A 223 5.59 -9.72 23.21
C THR A 223 4.09 -9.91 23.33
N TRP A 224 3.56 -10.85 22.54
CA TRP A 224 2.17 -11.26 22.68
C TRP A 224 1.96 -11.76 24.11
N ALA A 225 0.95 -11.23 24.78
CA ALA A 225 0.52 -11.80 26.05
C ALA A 225 0.30 -13.30 25.81
N ARG A 226 0.99 -14.14 26.59
CA ARG A 226 0.81 -15.61 26.52
C ARG A 226 -0.55 -16.05 27.06
N ILE A 227 -1.33 -15.10 27.54
CA ILE A 227 -2.68 -15.27 28.06
C ILE A 227 -3.56 -14.30 27.28
N GLY A 228 -4.52 -14.85 26.53
CA GLY A 228 -5.55 -14.05 25.86
C GLY A 228 -6.53 -13.48 26.89
N THR A 229 -7.10 -12.32 26.58
CA THR A 229 -8.24 -11.77 27.31
C THR A 229 -9.49 -11.96 26.47
N THR A 230 -10.59 -12.39 27.08
CA THR A 230 -11.87 -12.47 26.40
C THR A 230 -12.43 -11.07 26.19
N VAL A 231 -12.69 -10.72 24.93
CA VAL A 231 -13.24 -9.40 24.53
C VAL A 231 -14.65 -9.47 23.95
N ALA A 232 -15.15 -10.68 23.68
CA ALA A 232 -16.51 -10.97 23.25
C ALA A 232 -16.90 -12.38 23.75
N GLY A 233 -18.14 -12.55 24.20
CA GLY A 233 -18.60 -13.82 24.78
C GLY A 233 -17.94 -14.15 26.12
N GLY A 234 -17.55 -15.41 26.32
CA GLY A 234 -16.87 -15.90 27.54
C GLY A 234 -17.79 -16.38 28.67
N ASN A 235 -19.11 -16.20 28.53
CA ASN A 235 -20.09 -16.58 29.55
C ASN A 235 -20.73 -17.96 29.27
N GLY A 236 -19.95 -18.88 28.71
CA GLY A 236 -20.42 -20.19 28.27
C GLY A 236 -21.12 -20.17 26.91
N VAL A 237 -21.47 -21.38 26.44
CA VAL A 237 -22.24 -21.59 25.21
C VAL A 237 -23.70 -21.16 25.43
N GLY A 238 -24.26 -20.44 24.46
CA GLY A 238 -25.65 -19.99 24.50
C GLY A 238 -25.96 -18.89 23.48
N ASP A 239 -27.21 -18.44 23.48
CA ASP A 239 -27.77 -17.45 22.56
C ASP A 239 -27.98 -16.06 23.21
N GLY A 240 -27.62 -15.89 24.48
CA GLY A 240 -27.60 -14.58 25.13
C GLY A 240 -26.63 -13.62 24.42
N LEU A 241 -26.87 -12.30 24.50
CA LEU A 241 -25.99 -11.29 23.86
C LEU A 241 -24.60 -11.19 24.52
N ASN A 242 -24.38 -11.83 25.66
CA ASN A 242 -23.08 -11.99 26.29
C ASN A 242 -22.50 -13.41 26.12
N GLN A 243 -23.13 -14.25 25.30
CA GLN A 243 -22.76 -15.62 24.99
C GLN A 243 -22.55 -15.78 23.48
N LEU A 244 -21.83 -16.83 23.10
CA LEU A 244 -21.56 -17.23 21.72
C LEU A 244 -21.67 -18.74 21.63
N ASP A 245 -22.05 -19.26 20.47
CA ASP A 245 -22.05 -20.68 20.16
C ASP A 245 -21.27 -20.95 18.86
N GLN A 246 -20.13 -21.63 19.03
CA GLN A 246 -19.16 -21.94 17.97
C GLN A 246 -18.82 -20.72 17.09
N PRO A 247 -18.32 -19.58 17.63
CA PRO A 247 -17.96 -18.44 16.80
C PRO A 247 -16.82 -18.81 15.83
N PHE A 248 -16.95 -18.48 14.54
CA PHE A 248 -15.99 -18.88 13.49
C PHE A 248 -15.14 -17.71 12.99
N GLY A 249 -15.79 -16.72 12.36
CA GLY A 249 -15.12 -15.54 11.80
C GLY A 249 -15.28 -14.32 12.69
N LEU A 250 -14.34 -13.38 12.56
CA LEU A 250 -14.44 -12.08 13.21
C LEU A 250 -13.81 -10.99 12.35
N PHE A 251 -14.32 -9.77 12.53
CA PHE A 251 -13.75 -8.55 11.97
C PHE A 251 -13.60 -7.50 13.06
N VAL A 252 -12.51 -6.73 13.02
CA VAL A 252 -12.26 -5.62 13.94
C VAL A 252 -12.15 -4.34 13.14
N ASP A 253 -13.01 -3.36 13.43
CA ASP A 253 -12.98 -2.06 12.74
C ASP A 253 -11.95 -1.09 13.37
N GLU A 254 -11.76 0.06 12.73
CA GLU A 254 -10.81 1.10 13.17
C GLU A 254 -11.14 1.67 14.57
N ASN A 255 -12.40 1.52 15.04
CA ASN A 255 -12.83 1.91 16.38
C ASN A 255 -12.66 0.78 17.41
N GLN A 256 -12.02 -0.33 17.04
CA GLN A 256 -11.87 -1.54 17.84
C GLN A 256 -13.20 -2.20 18.23
N THR A 257 -14.22 -2.02 17.39
CA THR A 257 -15.47 -2.80 17.50
C THR A 257 -15.24 -4.17 16.89
N VAL A 258 -15.56 -5.22 17.64
CA VAL A 258 -15.43 -6.61 17.20
C VAL A 258 -16.77 -7.10 16.68
N TYR A 259 -16.83 -7.54 15.43
CA TYR A 259 -17.96 -8.21 14.83
C TYR A 259 -17.66 -9.71 14.79
N VAL A 260 -18.56 -10.53 15.29
CA VAL A 260 -18.37 -11.98 15.39
C VAL A 260 -19.46 -12.69 14.60
N ALA A 261 -19.04 -13.62 13.75
CA ALA A 261 -19.93 -14.60 13.15
C ALA A 261 -20.23 -15.69 14.18
N ASP A 262 -21.36 -15.52 14.87
CA ASP A 262 -21.88 -16.46 15.87
C ASP A 262 -22.59 -17.61 15.13
N PHE A 263 -21.76 -18.50 14.59
CA PHE A 263 -22.08 -19.47 13.55
C PHE A 263 -23.29 -20.33 13.89
N ALA A 264 -23.29 -20.98 15.07
CA ALA A 264 -24.36 -21.89 15.46
C ALA A 264 -25.64 -21.15 15.88
N ASN A 265 -25.53 -19.89 16.29
CA ASN A 265 -26.67 -19.02 16.57
C ASN A 265 -27.18 -18.24 15.34
N HIS A 266 -26.60 -18.49 14.16
CA HIS A 266 -27.11 -17.95 12.88
C HIS A 266 -27.20 -16.42 12.84
N ARG A 267 -26.21 -15.74 13.42
CA ARG A 267 -26.23 -14.29 13.58
C ARG A 267 -24.85 -13.66 13.55
N ILE A 268 -24.81 -12.35 13.30
CA ILE A 268 -23.64 -11.51 13.54
C ILE A 268 -23.93 -10.62 14.73
N VAL A 269 -23.02 -10.62 15.69
CA VAL A 269 -23.11 -9.78 16.89
C VAL A 269 -21.86 -8.89 16.97
N LYS A 270 -22.05 -7.61 17.30
CA LYS A 270 -20.94 -6.67 17.51
C LYS A 270 -20.73 -6.33 18.98
N TRP A 271 -19.48 -6.15 19.38
CA TRP A 271 -19.07 -5.65 20.69
C TRP A 271 -18.24 -4.39 20.50
N ILE A 272 -18.67 -3.29 21.12
CA ILE A 272 -17.81 -2.13 21.28
C ILE A 272 -16.79 -2.40 22.39
N ARG A 273 -15.66 -1.70 22.37
CA ARG A 273 -14.59 -1.84 23.37
C ARG A 273 -15.15 -1.80 24.80
N ASP A 274 -14.71 -2.74 25.62
CA ASP A 274 -15.07 -2.92 27.04
C ASP A 274 -16.56 -3.23 27.32
N ALA A 275 -17.37 -3.53 26.30
CA ALA A 275 -18.75 -3.94 26.50
C ALA A 275 -18.87 -5.33 27.12
N THR A 276 -19.78 -5.48 28.09
CA THR A 276 -20.09 -6.77 28.74
C THR A 276 -21.10 -7.61 27.97
N SER A 277 -21.74 -7.04 26.94
CA SER A 277 -22.71 -7.69 26.07
C SER A 277 -22.64 -7.09 24.66
N GLY A 278 -22.98 -7.89 23.67
CA GLY A 278 -22.97 -7.54 22.27
C GLY A 278 -24.30 -6.98 21.81
N GLN A 279 -24.33 -6.56 20.54
CA GLN A 279 -25.50 -6.05 19.85
C GLN A 279 -25.72 -6.89 18.60
N LEU A 280 -26.92 -7.46 18.44
CA LEU A 280 -27.30 -8.16 17.22
C LEU A 280 -27.33 -7.16 16.05
N VAL A 281 -26.61 -7.46 14.97
CA VAL A 281 -26.51 -6.56 13.80
C VAL A 281 -26.90 -7.22 12.48
N ALA A 282 -26.96 -8.55 12.41
CA ALA A 282 -27.53 -9.28 11.29
C ALA A 282 -27.96 -10.69 11.71
N GLY A 283 -28.95 -11.26 11.03
CA GLY A 283 -29.48 -12.61 11.33
C GLY A 283 -30.21 -12.69 12.67
N GLY A 284 -30.21 -13.89 13.29
CA GLY A 284 -30.87 -14.15 14.58
C GLY A 284 -32.39 -14.31 14.51
N ASN A 285 -32.97 -14.36 13.29
CA ASN A 285 -34.41 -14.53 13.06
C ASN A 285 -34.79 -15.93 12.55
N GLY A 286 -33.88 -16.90 12.70
CA GLY A 286 -33.98 -18.23 12.11
C GLY A 286 -32.82 -18.54 11.17
N ALA A 287 -32.89 -19.71 10.54
CA ALA A 287 -31.80 -20.36 9.80
C ALA A 287 -32.15 -20.65 8.33
N ASP A 288 -33.09 -19.91 7.74
CA ASP A 288 -33.52 -20.11 6.35
C ASP A 288 -32.91 -19.08 5.39
N ASP A 289 -33.40 -19.06 4.14
CA ASP A 289 -32.91 -18.21 3.06
C ASP A 289 -33.62 -16.84 2.94
N HIS A 290 -34.47 -16.45 3.89
CA HIS A 290 -35.06 -15.12 3.91
C HIS A 290 -33.98 -14.04 4.08
N SER A 291 -34.25 -12.84 3.57
CA SER A 291 -33.29 -11.73 3.56
C SER A 291 -32.90 -11.24 4.96
N ASN A 292 -33.71 -11.48 5.98
CA ASN A 292 -33.45 -11.11 7.38
C ASN A 292 -32.88 -12.26 8.22
N GLN A 293 -32.54 -13.38 7.59
CA GLN A 293 -31.99 -14.58 8.21
C GLN A 293 -30.60 -14.91 7.64
N LEU A 294 -29.85 -15.71 8.39
CA LEU A 294 -28.56 -16.26 8.02
C LEU A 294 -28.59 -17.74 8.37
N TYR A 295 -27.82 -18.57 7.69
CA TYR A 295 -27.65 -19.97 8.02
C TYR A 295 -26.17 -20.31 8.09
N TYR A 296 -25.71 -20.53 9.34
CA TYR A 296 -24.33 -20.85 9.66
C TYR A 296 -23.32 -19.86 9.04
N PRO A 297 -23.41 -18.56 9.38
CA PRO A 297 -22.51 -17.57 8.81
C PRO A 297 -21.08 -17.85 9.26
N SER A 298 -20.16 -18.03 8.33
CA SER A 298 -18.78 -18.42 8.68
C SER A 298 -17.84 -17.24 8.88
N ASP A 299 -18.12 -16.10 8.23
CA ASP A 299 -17.26 -14.92 8.31
C ASP A 299 -18.02 -13.63 7.97
N VAL A 300 -17.47 -12.49 8.39
CA VAL A 300 -18.02 -11.15 8.16
C VAL A 300 -16.90 -10.15 7.89
N VAL A 301 -17.12 -9.22 6.96
CA VAL A 301 -16.29 -8.02 6.78
C VAL A 301 -17.18 -6.78 6.80
N VAL A 302 -16.62 -5.64 7.23
CA VAL A 302 -17.37 -4.39 7.41
C VAL A 302 -16.68 -3.26 6.64
N GLU A 303 -17.44 -2.56 5.79
CA GLU A 303 -17.00 -1.34 5.09
C GLU A 303 -16.97 -0.12 6.03
N GLN A 304 -16.28 0.95 5.64
CA GLN A 304 -16.15 2.17 6.45
C GLN A 304 -17.51 2.83 6.77
N ASP A 305 -18.49 2.69 5.90
CA ASP A 305 -19.87 3.17 6.11
C ASP A 305 -20.69 2.26 7.05
N GLY A 306 -20.10 1.17 7.55
CA GLY A 306 -20.72 0.17 8.41
C GLY A 306 -21.59 -0.85 7.68
N THR A 307 -21.42 -1.00 6.36
CA THR A 307 -22.06 -2.07 5.59
C THR A 307 -21.34 -3.40 5.82
N LEU A 308 -22.08 -4.46 6.13
CA LEU A 308 -21.57 -5.81 6.36
C LEU A 308 -21.64 -6.64 5.07
N TYR A 309 -20.62 -7.44 4.80
CA TYR A 309 -20.69 -8.56 3.86
C TYR A 309 -20.47 -9.85 4.63
N ILE A 310 -21.44 -10.75 4.55
CA ILE A 310 -21.52 -11.94 5.39
C ILE A 310 -21.52 -13.17 4.49
N SER A 311 -20.61 -14.10 4.80
CA SER A 311 -20.60 -15.43 4.18
C SER A 311 -21.71 -16.27 4.81
N ASP A 312 -22.87 -16.29 4.16
CA ASP A 312 -24.06 -17.03 4.59
C ASP A 312 -23.98 -18.47 4.06
N SER A 313 -23.11 -19.24 4.71
CA SER A 313 -22.45 -20.40 4.11
C SER A 313 -23.39 -21.55 3.76
N TYR A 314 -24.44 -21.78 4.56
CA TYR A 314 -25.39 -22.85 4.28
C TYR A 314 -26.58 -22.43 3.42
N ASN A 315 -26.69 -21.13 3.14
CA ASN A 315 -27.55 -20.61 2.08
C ASN A 315 -26.80 -20.38 0.76
N PHE A 316 -25.51 -20.78 0.69
CA PHE A 316 -24.67 -20.69 -0.50
C PHE A 316 -24.61 -19.28 -1.12
N ARG A 317 -24.60 -18.24 -0.27
CA ARG A 317 -24.66 -16.85 -0.73
C ARG A 317 -23.78 -15.93 0.10
N VAL A 318 -23.54 -14.74 -0.43
CA VAL A 318 -22.97 -13.61 0.30
C VAL A 318 -24.06 -12.55 0.44
N GLN A 319 -24.34 -12.16 1.68
CA GLN A 319 -25.33 -11.13 2.01
C GLN A 319 -24.63 -9.80 2.30
N LYS A 320 -25.08 -8.73 1.65
CA LYS A 320 -24.74 -7.34 1.97
C LYS A 320 -25.81 -6.77 2.88
N TRP A 321 -25.43 -6.29 4.06
CA TRP A 321 -26.33 -5.72 5.05
C TRP A 321 -25.92 -4.28 5.33
N PHE A 322 -26.76 -3.32 4.97
CA PHE A 322 -26.49 -1.92 5.30
C PHE A 322 -26.56 -1.70 6.81
N ARG A 323 -25.82 -0.71 7.30
CA ARG A 323 -25.86 -0.29 8.71
C ARG A 323 -27.32 -0.11 9.17
N ASP A 324 -27.64 -0.71 10.31
CA ASP A 324 -28.95 -0.65 10.98
C ASP A 324 -30.13 -1.23 10.16
N ALA A 325 -29.87 -1.89 9.03
CA ALA A 325 -30.90 -2.52 8.22
C ALA A 325 -31.43 -3.81 8.87
N GLN A 326 -32.73 -4.08 8.69
CA GLN A 326 -33.39 -5.28 9.23
C GLN A 326 -33.23 -6.51 8.33
N SER A 327 -32.68 -6.33 7.11
CA SER A 327 -32.52 -7.41 6.12
C SER A 327 -31.34 -7.12 5.18
N GLY A 328 -30.66 -8.18 4.73
CA GLY A 328 -29.57 -8.13 3.77
C GLY A 328 -30.02 -8.39 2.33
N GLN A 329 -29.13 -8.07 1.39
CA GLN A 329 -29.29 -8.28 -0.04
C GLN A 329 -28.23 -9.24 -0.56
N THR A 330 -28.61 -10.21 -1.38
CA THR A 330 -27.64 -11.14 -1.97
C THR A 330 -26.79 -10.43 -3.02
N VAL A 331 -25.48 -10.39 -2.83
CA VAL A 331 -24.52 -9.57 -3.62
C VAL A 331 -24.24 -10.16 -5.00
N ILE A 332 -24.47 -11.46 -5.17
CA ILE A 332 -24.22 -12.18 -6.44
C ILE A 332 -25.48 -12.92 -6.86
N LYS A 333 -26.41 -12.20 -7.50
CA LYS A 333 -27.46 -12.83 -8.31
C LYS A 333 -27.05 -12.71 -9.78
N LYS A 334 -26.68 -13.86 -10.40
CA LYS A 334 -26.44 -14.09 -11.84
C LYS A 334 -26.18 -12.80 -12.66
N TYR A 335 -24.91 -12.48 -12.88
CA TYR A 335 -24.55 -11.60 -13.99
C TYR A 335 -24.86 -12.36 -15.29
N PHE A 336 -25.86 -11.89 -16.05
CA PHE A 336 -25.94 -12.23 -17.47
C PHE A 336 -24.99 -11.28 -18.19
N CYS A 337 -23.89 -11.82 -18.71
CA CYS A 337 -23.13 -11.10 -19.73
C CYS A 337 -24.03 -10.96 -20.95
N SER A 338 -24.39 -9.73 -21.30
CA SER A 338 -25.03 -9.37 -22.58
C SER A 338 -24.00 -9.28 -23.70
#